data_AF-A0A9X4KKA8-F1
#
_entry.id   AF-A0A9X4KKA8-F1
#
_cell.length_a   1.000
_cell.length_b   1.000
_cell.length_c   1.000
_cell.angle_alpha   90.00
_cell.angle_beta   90.00
_cell.angle_gamma   90.00
#
_symmetry.space_group_name_H-M   'P 1'
#
loop_
_entity.id
_entity.type
_entity.pdbx_description
1 polymer ?
#
loop_
_entity_poly.entity_id
_entity_poly.type
_entity_poly.pdbx_seq_one_letter_code
_entity_poly.pdbx_strand_id
1 'polypeptide(L)' 'MHLTVEQALAVYPLSEGKLIAGGAGRSRVVKSVNVMDAPDIADWIKEGEMLFTTAYLIKDDPEEATAFFA' A
#
# COMPACT_ATOMS: atom_id res chain seq x y z
N MET A 1 -13.57 7.95 -15.31
CA MET A 1 -12.14 8.28 -15.14
C MET A 1 -11.64 7.45 -13.98
N HIS A 2 -10.67 6.56 -14.20
CA HIS A 2 -10.14 5.68 -13.16
C HIS A 2 -8.71 6.12 -12.82
N LEU A 3 -8.36 6.11 -11.53
CA LEU A 3 -7.02 6.41 -11.05
C LEU A 3 -6.23 5.10 -10.99
N THR A 4 -5.08 5.05 -11.65
CA THR A 4 -4.14 3.93 -11.55
C THR A 4 -3.16 4.13 -10.40
N VAL A 5 -2.47 3.06 -9.97
CA VAL A 5 -1.39 3.16 -8.97
C VAL A 5 -0.33 4.16 -9.42
N GLU A 6 0.09 4.13 -10.69
CA GLU A 6 1.06 5.08 -11.23
C GLU A 6 0.59 6.54 -11.14
N GLN A 7 -0.67 6.80 -11.49
CA GLN A 7 -1.22 8.14 -11.39
C GLN A 7 -1.36 8.60 -9.93
N ALA A 8 -1.75 7.71 -9.02
CA ALA A 8 -1.82 8.02 -7.59
C ALA A 8 -0.44 8.39 -7.03
N LEU A 9 0.61 7.63 -7.36
CA LEU A 9 1.98 7.92 -6.94
C LEU A 9 2.54 9.23 -7.51
N ALA A 10 1.97 9.76 -8.60
CA ALA A 10 2.35 11.05 -9.16
C ALA A 10 1.72 12.25 -8.42
N VAL A 11 0.77 12.02 -7.51
CA VAL A 11 0.10 13.08 -6.74
C VAL A 11 0.94 13.46 -5.52
N TYR A 12 1.14 14.75 -5.28
CA TYR A 12 1.78 15.23 -4.05
C TYR A 12 0.94 14.85 -2.81
N PRO A 13 1.54 14.33 -1.71
CA PRO A 13 2.97 14.20 -1.46
C PRO A 13 3.57 12.83 -1.86
N LEU A 14 2.79 11.92 -2.43
CA LEU A 14 3.25 10.58 -2.83
C LEU A 14 4.34 10.64 -3.91
N SER A 15 4.35 11.71 -4.71
CA SER A 15 5.38 12.00 -5.71
C SER A 15 6.79 12.12 -5.15
N GLU A 16 6.94 12.42 -3.86
CA GLU A 16 8.25 12.47 -3.18
C GLU A 16 8.76 11.07 -2.81
N GLY A 17 7.88 10.06 -2.85
CA GLY A 17 8.20 8.67 -2.55
C GLY A 17 8.85 7.93 -3.73
N LYS A 18 9.46 6.78 -3.42
CA LYS A 18 10.03 5.89 -4.43
C LYS A 18 9.36 4.52 -4.37
N LEU A 19 8.92 4.02 -5.53
CA LEU A 19 8.45 2.64 -5.64
C LEU A 19 9.64 1.68 -5.55
N ILE A 20 9.69 0.88 -4.49
CA ILE A 20 10.77 -0.09 -4.24
C ILE A 20 10.42 -1.54 -4.65
N ALA A 21 9.13 -1.86 -4.79
CA ALA A 21 8.63 -3.19 -5.12
C ALA A 21 7.32 -3.10 -5.93
N GLY A 22 6.81 -4.23 -6.42
CA GLY A 22 5.48 -4.30 -7.05
C GLY A 22 5.33 -3.56 -8.39
N GLY A 23 6.43 -3.24 -9.09
CA GLY A 23 6.43 -2.44 -10.32
C GLY A 23 5.52 -2.96 -11.45
N ALA A 24 5.30 -4.28 -11.52
CA ALA A 24 4.38 -4.88 -12.48
C ALA A 24 2.90 -4.48 -12.27
N GLY A 25 2.54 -3.95 -11.09
CA GLY A 25 1.18 -3.56 -10.71
C GLY A 25 0.80 -2.10 -11.00
N ARG A 26 1.67 -1.31 -11.65
CA ARG A 26 1.49 0.14 -11.83
C ARG A 26 0.20 0.54 -12.57
N SER A 27 -0.25 -0.28 -13.51
CA SER A 27 -1.47 -0.05 -14.28
C SER A 27 -2.76 -0.50 -13.58
N ARG A 28 -2.67 -1.10 -12.38
CA ARG A 28 -3.85 -1.51 -11.60
C ARG A 28 -4.66 -0.28 -11.20
N VAL A 29 -5.98 -0.41 -11.23
CA VAL A 29 -6.93 0.65 -10.82
C VAL A 29 -7.03 0.68 -9.30
N VAL A 30 -6.90 1.87 -8.73
CA VAL A 30 -7.20 2.17 -7.32
C VAL A 30 -8.69 2.42 -7.20
N LYS A 31 -9.38 1.59 -6.41
CA LYS A 31 -10.84 1.66 -6.19
C LYS A 31 -11.18 2.43 -4.90
N SER A 32 -10.32 2.33 -3.89
CA SER A 32 -10.48 2.96 -2.58
C SER A 32 -9.13 3.24 -1.94
N VAL A 33 -9.14 4.08 -0.91
CA VAL A 33 -7.98 4.38 -0.07
C VAL A 33 -8.35 4.08 1.38
N ASN A 34 -7.41 3.54 2.14
CA ASN A 34 -7.59 3.28 3.56
C ASN A 34 -6.29 3.50 4.33
N VAL A 35 -6.39 3.75 5.63
CA VAL A 35 -5.25 3.88 6.55
C VAL A 35 -5.28 2.69 7.49
N MET A 36 -4.19 1.93 7.54
CA MET A 36 -3.98 0.86 8.50
C MET A 36 -3.35 1.41 9.78
N ASP A 37 -4.08 1.29 10.89
CA ASP A 37 -3.64 1.64 12.24
C ASP A 37 -3.25 0.41 13.09
N ALA A 38 -3.68 -0.79 12.72
CA ALA A 38 -3.36 -2.06 13.39
C ALA A 38 -3.11 -3.22 12.41
N PRO A 39 -2.25 -4.20 12.76
CA PRO A 39 -1.84 -5.30 11.88
C PRO A 39 -2.93 -6.33 11.59
N ASP A 40 -4.04 -6.31 12.34
CA ASP A 40 -5.22 -7.17 12.13
C ASP A 40 -6.07 -6.76 10.91
N ILE A 41 -5.72 -5.66 10.23
CA ILE A 41 -6.47 -5.23 9.04
C ILE A 41 -6.37 -6.22 7.87
N ALA A 42 -5.44 -7.18 7.91
CA ALA A 42 -5.24 -8.19 6.86
C ALA A 42 -6.56 -8.81 6.39
N ASP A 43 -7.43 -9.15 7.35
CA ASP A 43 -8.73 -9.80 7.10
C ASP A 43 -9.77 -8.86 6.49
N TRP A 44 -9.51 -7.56 6.50
CA TRP A 44 -10.46 -6.50 6.12
C TRP A 44 -10.06 -5.75 4.85
N ILE A 45 -8.88 -6.04 4.29
CA ILE A 45 -8.40 -5.42 3.04
C ILE A 45 -9.28 -5.88 1.87
N LYS A 46 -9.72 -4.92 1.07
CA LYS A 46 -10.50 -5.18 -0.16
C LYS A 46 -9.62 -5.09 -1.39
N GLU A 47 -9.98 -5.87 -2.41
CA GLU A 47 -9.28 -5.84 -3.69
C GLU A 47 -9.34 -4.45 -4.35
N GLY A 48 -8.17 -3.90 -4.68
CA GLY A 48 -8.04 -2.59 -5.32
C GLY A 48 -7.93 -1.41 -4.34
N GLU A 49 -7.78 -1.69 -3.05
CA GLU A 49 -7.53 -0.70 -2.01
C GLU A 49 -6.05 -0.27 -1.97
N MET A 50 -5.81 1.04 -1.90
CA MET A 50 -4.50 1.61 -1.59
C MET A 50 -4.41 1.86 -0.09
N LEU A 51 -3.49 1.13 0.57
CA LEU A 51 -3.33 1.17 2.02
C LEU A 51 -2.17 2.11 2.41
N PHE A 52 -2.44 3.03 3.33
CA PHE A 52 -1.41 3.86 3.96
C PHE A 52 -1.11 3.36 5.37
N THR A 53 0.17 3.34 5.74
CA THR A 53 0.62 2.96 7.07
C THR A 53 1.94 3.65 7.39
N THR A 54 2.27 3.76 8.67
CA THR A 54 3.59 4.19 9.15
C THR A 54 4.64 3.08 9.10
N ALA A 55 4.23 1.88 8.65
CA ALA A 55 5.03 0.67 8.69
C ALA A 55 5.48 0.27 10.11
N TYR A 56 4.71 0.67 11.13
CA TYR A 56 4.99 0.34 12.53
C TYR A 56 5.09 -1.17 12.76
N LEU A 57 4.32 -1.98 12.01
CA LEU A 57 4.36 -3.44 12.05
C LEU A 57 5.74 -4.04 11.76
N ILE A 58 6.66 -3.29 11.13
CA ILE A 58 8.03 -3.74 10.83
C ILE A 58 8.96 -3.55 12.05
N LYS A 59 8.61 -2.66 12.99
CA LYS A 59 9.53 -2.13 14.01
C LYS A 59 10.14 -3.23 14.90
N ASP A 60 9.30 -4.13 15.41
CA ASP A 60 9.68 -5.11 16.44
C ASP A 60 9.81 -6.54 15.87
N ASP A 61 9.06 -6.88 14.82
CA ASP A 61 9.13 -8.18 14.13
C ASP A 61 9.11 -8.02 12.59
N PRO A 62 10.27 -7.84 11.95
CA PRO A 62 10.37 -7.74 10.49
C PRO A 62 9.97 -9.02 9.74
N GLU A 63 10.04 -10.20 10.38
CA GLU A 63 9.67 -11.45 9.72
C GLU A 63 8.14 -11.59 9.61
N GLU A 64 7.41 -11.23 10.67
CA GLU A 64 5.95 -11.14 10.64
C GLU A 64 5.47 -10.16 9.55
N ALA A 65 6.13 -9.00 9.44
CA ALA A 65 5.87 -8.04 8.37
C ALA A 65 6.08 -8.62 6.97
N THR A 66 7.14 -9.40 6.79
CA THR A 66 7.47 -10.02 5.50
C THR A 66 6.40 -11.04 5.10
N ALA A 67 5.91 -11.84 6.06
CA ALA A 67 4.83 -12.79 5.82
C ALA A 67 3.51 -12.10 5.41
N PHE A 68 3.23 -10.90 5.92
CA PHE A 68 2.06 -10.11 5.52
C PHE A 68 2.11 -9.62 4.06
N PHE A 69 3.31 -9.30 3.53
CA PHE A 69 3.49 -8.76 2.18
C PHE A 69 3.90 -9.79 1.12
N ALA A 70 4.15 -11.06 1.51
CA ALA A 70 4.54 -12.16 0.63
C ALA A 70 3.34 -12.76 -0.11
#